data_AF-A0A257APD7-F1
#
_entry.id   AF-A0A257APD7-F1
#
_cell.length_a   1.000
_cell.length_b   1.000
_cell.length_c   1.000
_cell.angle_alpha   90.00
_cell.angle_beta   90.00
_cell.angle_gamma   90.00
#
_symmetry.space_group_name_H-M   'P 1'
#
loop_
_entity.id
_entity.type
_entity.pdbx_description
1 polymer ?
#
loop_
_entity_poly.entity_id
_entity_poly.type
_entity_poly.pdbx_seq_one_letter_code
_entity_poly.pdbx_strand_id
1 'polypeptide(L)'
;MGGRVGLKGTDGLVEEALKLGAKPTAHLRGAEALKSLSSSILKEIYFVTCEKLMGEESINLSGRKISYSVVYEPESKITTRDDTIDALRKMLEEKIDLILFVGGDGTARDIYTVVGDKIPILGIPSGVKMFSSVFIYTPYLLGRVLQSYLGNKGVRYGEIMDVDEASYRRGMLKVKLFGLCKIPDIPLLQISKSTSWTDRYNLQGIARFVEEIVGPNLMILGPGTTTKSIAEYLNLPKTVLGIDVYRKGEVISLDVDERKLLQIIEGKRPEEEHYIVVSPLGGQGFIFGRGNQQISPRVLRKTKPENILIVATPGKLSITPHLHIDTGDKELDELLSGSRLIIVGYRMAIRREICIYPYIVS
;
A
#
# COMPACT_ATOMS: atom_id res chain seq x y z
N MET A 1 -17.59 2.57 3.17
CA MET A 1 -18.25 1.84 2.06
C MET A 1 -17.33 0.94 1.24
N GLY A 2 -16.00 1.12 1.28
CA GLY A 2 -15.04 0.23 0.60
C GLY A 2 -15.07 0.37 -0.93
N GLY A 3 -13.92 0.25 -1.60
CA GLY A 3 -13.78 0.51 -3.04
C GLY A 3 -14.51 -0.47 -3.98
N ARG A 4 -15.40 -1.34 -3.48
CA ARG A 4 -16.02 -2.45 -4.23
C ARG A 4 -16.92 -2.00 -5.38
N VAL A 5 -17.53 -0.81 -5.29
CA VAL A 5 -18.43 -0.28 -6.33
C VAL A 5 -17.73 0.61 -7.36
N GLY A 6 -16.39 0.67 -7.36
CA GLY A 6 -15.65 1.37 -8.41
C GLY A 6 -15.80 2.90 -8.44
N LEU A 7 -16.53 3.50 -7.49
CA LEU A 7 -16.79 4.95 -7.40
C LEU A 7 -15.54 5.82 -7.14
N LYS A 8 -14.35 5.21 -7.07
CA LYS A 8 -13.09 5.92 -6.82
C LYS A 8 -13.24 6.87 -5.62
N GLY A 9 -13.81 6.39 -4.50
CA GLY A 9 -14.17 7.18 -3.31
C GLY A 9 -15.65 7.08 -2.97
N THR A 10 -16.02 7.27 -1.70
CA THR A 10 -17.45 7.32 -1.31
C THR A 10 -17.81 8.57 -0.52
N ASP A 11 -16.88 9.51 -0.38
CA ASP A 11 -17.10 10.77 0.33
C ASP A 11 -18.09 11.61 -0.50
N GLY A 12 -19.22 11.97 0.10
CA GLY A 12 -20.34 12.62 -0.60
C GLY A 12 -21.17 11.73 -1.54
N LEU A 13 -20.83 10.43 -1.68
CA LEU A 13 -21.51 9.48 -2.59
C LEU A 13 -22.02 8.22 -1.86
N VAL A 14 -22.27 8.32 -0.55
CA VAL A 14 -22.66 7.16 0.28
C VAL A 14 -23.98 6.55 -0.21
N GLU A 15 -24.98 7.38 -0.53
CA GLU A 15 -26.26 6.92 -1.07
C GLU A 15 -26.12 6.24 -2.43
N GLU A 16 -25.29 6.79 -3.32
CA GLU A 16 -25.02 6.22 -4.64
C GLU A 16 -24.28 4.89 -4.52
N ALA A 17 -23.31 4.80 -3.60
CA ALA A 17 -22.62 3.55 -3.29
C ALA A 17 -23.60 2.47 -2.79
N LEU A 18 -24.53 2.82 -1.89
CA LEU A 18 -25.57 1.90 -1.40
C LEU A 18 -26.49 1.44 -2.52
N LYS A 19 -26.92 2.34 -3.42
CA LYS A 19 -27.74 2.01 -4.60
C LYS A 19 -27.02 1.04 -5.54
N LEU A 20 -25.70 1.16 -5.64
CA LEU A 20 -24.83 0.24 -6.40
C LEU A 20 -24.50 -1.07 -5.64
N GLY A 21 -25.12 -1.31 -4.48
CA GLY A 21 -24.96 -2.54 -3.71
C GLY A 21 -23.72 -2.60 -2.81
N ALA A 22 -23.04 -1.47 -2.57
CA ALA A 22 -21.94 -1.42 -1.62
C ALA A 22 -22.44 -1.73 -0.21
N LYS A 23 -21.74 -2.63 0.49
CA LYS A 23 -22.01 -2.94 1.90
C LYS A 23 -20.96 -2.25 2.79
N PRO A 24 -21.33 -1.75 3.98
CA PRO A 24 -20.35 -1.27 4.94
C PRO A 24 -19.38 -2.39 5.33
N THR A 25 -18.07 -2.17 5.17
CA THR A 25 -17.03 -3.17 5.52
C THR A 25 -16.02 -2.65 6.54
N ALA A 26 -16.15 -1.40 6.99
CA ALA A 26 -15.21 -0.78 7.92
C ALA A 26 -15.18 -1.53 9.26
N HIS A 27 -16.35 -1.84 9.83
CA HIS A 27 -16.44 -2.59 11.09
C HIS A 27 -15.76 -3.97 11.03
N LEU A 28 -15.82 -4.66 9.88
CA LEU A 28 -15.12 -5.93 9.68
C LEU A 28 -13.60 -5.78 9.71
N ARG A 29 -13.07 -4.68 9.16
CA ARG A 29 -11.64 -4.35 9.20
C ARG A 29 -11.18 -3.95 10.60
N GLY A 30 -12.02 -3.22 11.34
CA GLY A 30 -11.81 -2.95 12.75
C GLY A 30 -11.72 -4.25 13.55
N ALA A 31 -12.68 -5.16 13.36
CA ALA A 31 -12.68 -6.46 14.04
C ALA A 31 -11.44 -7.30 13.70
N GLU A 32 -11.02 -7.34 12.43
CA GLU A 32 -9.78 -7.99 12.00
C GLU A 32 -8.55 -7.41 12.70
N ALA A 33 -8.49 -6.09 12.86
CA ALA A 33 -7.39 -5.44 13.57
C ALA A 33 -7.39 -5.78 15.06
N LEU A 34 -8.55 -5.66 15.71
CA LEU A 34 -8.71 -5.96 17.14
C LEU A 34 -8.41 -7.43 17.47
N LYS A 35 -8.66 -8.36 16.53
CA LYS A 35 -8.26 -9.77 16.66
C LYS A 35 -6.76 -9.96 16.84
N SER A 36 -5.92 -9.05 16.36
CA SER A 36 -4.46 -9.15 16.51
C SER A 36 -3.96 -8.81 17.93
N LEU A 37 -4.80 -8.21 18.79
CA LEU A 37 -4.41 -7.80 20.14
C LEU A 37 -4.26 -9.01 21.07
N SER A 38 -3.11 -9.14 21.73
CA SER A 38 -2.91 -10.18 22.74
C SER A 38 -3.69 -9.87 24.02
N SER A 39 -3.99 -10.89 24.81
CA SER A 39 -4.65 -10.72 26.11
C SER A 39 -3.82 -9.90 27.11
N SER A 40 -2.51 -9.81 26.93
CA SER A 40 -1.65 -8.92 27.74
C SER A 40 -1.89 -7.46 27.37
N ILE A 41 -1.85 -7.12 26.08
CA ILE A 41 -2.13 -5.76 25.58
C ILE A 41 -3.53 -5.31 26.01
N LEU A 42 -4.53 -6.18 25.90
CA LEU A 42 -5.91 -5.84 26.26
C LEU A 42 -6.10 -5.52 27.76
N LYS A 43 -5.19 -5.93 28.64
CA LYS A 43 -5.24 -5.56 30.06
C LYS A 43 -4.68 -4.17 30.34
N GLU A 44 -3.89 -3.64 29.41
CA GLU A 44 -3.23 -2.33 29.53
C GLU A 44 -4.02 -1.21 28.82
N ILE A 45 -5.06 -1.56 28.05
CA ILE A 45 -5.82 -0.63 27.23
C ILE A 45 -7.29 -0.63 27.66
N TYR A 46 -7.82 0.56 27.92
CA TYR A 46 -9.24 0.81 28.04
C TYR A 46 -9.75 1.52 26.78
N PHE A 47 -10.76 0.98 26.13
CA PHE A 47 -11.30 1.56 24.89
C PHE A 47 -12.45 2.52 25.20
N VAL A 48 -12.43 3.70 24.59
CA VAL A 48 -13.57 4.62 24.53
C VAL A 48 -14.09 4.55 23.10
N THR A 49 -15.34 4.14 22.89
CA THR A 49 -15.89 3.83 21.57
C THR A 49 -17.25 4.49 21.33
N CYS A 50 -17.75 4.36 20.11
CA CYS A 50 -19.11 4.72 19.72
C CYS A 50 -19.94 3.47 19.44
N GLU A 51 -21.25 3.63 19.57
CA GLU A 51 -22.22 2.57 19.40
C GLU A 51 -22.33 2.06 17.95
N LYS A 52 -22.88 0.85 17.78
CA LYS A 52 -23.21 0.28 16.47
C LYS A 52 -21.97 0.21 15.56
N LEU A 53 -22.12 0.61 14.29
CA LEU A 53 -21.07 0.49 13.26
C LEU A 53 -19.86 1.43 13.46
N MET A 54 -19.93 2.39 14.40
CA MET A 54 -18.86 3.36 14.63
C MET A 54 -17.73 2.84 15.53
N GLY A 55 -17.87 1.66 16.14
CA GLY A 55 -16.76 1.01 16.83
C GLY A 55 -17.16 -0.22 17.64
N GLU A 56 -18.30 -0.15 18.32
CA GLU A 56 -18.83 -1.24 19.15
C GLU A 56 -18.98 -2.56 18.37
N GLU A 57 -19.52 -2.52 17.15
CA GLU A 57 -19.66 -3.71 16.31
C GLU A 57 -18.30 -4.34 15.97
N SER A 58 -17.25 -3.52 15.78
CA SER A 58 -15.89 -4.02 15.54
C SER A 58 -15.36 -4.78 16.76
N ILE A 59 -15.64 -4.27 17.97
CA ILE A 59 -15.26 -4.91 19.23
C ILE A 59 -15.99 -6.24 19.38
N ASN A 60 -17.31 -6.27 19.17
CA ASN A 60 -18.13 -7.47 19.30
C ASN A 60 -17.68 -8.57 18.33
N LEU A 61 -17.46 -8.22 17.05
CA LEU A 61 -17.02 -9.15 16.01
C LEU A 61 -15.56 -9.61 16.14
N SER A 62 -14.76 -8.92 16.96
CA SER A 62 -13.37 -9.34 17.21
C SER A 62 -13.28 -10.67 17.95
N GLY A 63 -14.31 -11.03 18.74
CA GLY A 63 -14.28 -12.21 19.62
C GLY A 63 -13.26 -12.09 20.76
N ARG A 64 -12.73 -10.89 21.03
CA ARG A 64 -11.81 -10.60 22.14
C ARG A 64 -12.57 -10.05 23.34
N LYS A 65 -12.06 -10.30 24.55
CA LYS A 65 -12.56 -9.66 25.77
C LYS A 65 -11.91 -8.28 25.90
N ILE A 66 -12.59 -7.26 25.40
CA ILE A 66 -12.14 -5.86 25.40
C ILE A 66 -12.95 -5.10 26.44
N SER A 67 -12.27 -4.37 27.33
CA SER A 67 -12.92 -3.43 28.25
C SER A 67 -13.14 -2.10 27.55
N TYR A 68 -14.39 -1.62 27.53
CA TYR A 68 -14.74 -0.36 26.86
C TYR A 68 -15.94 0.36 27.48
N SER A 69 -16.08 1.65 27.15
CA SER A 69 -17.30 2.45 27.34
C SER A 69 -17.77 3.05 26.02
N VAL A 70 -19.08 3.27 25.88
CA VAL A 70 -19.68 3.97 24.73
C VAL A 70 -19.93 5.42 25.13
N VAL A 71 -19.44 6.37 24.34
CA VAL A 71 -19.57 7.82 24.62
C VAL A 71 -20.38 8.59 23.58
N TYR A 72 -20.77 7.92 22.50
CA TYR A 72 -21.57 8.51 21.44
C TYR A 72 -22.44 7.44 20.76
N GLU A 73 -23.72 7.76 20.63
CA GLU A 73 -24.69 6.98 19.89
C GLU A 73 -25.15 7.77 18.66
N PRO A 74 -24.92 7.26 17.43
CA PRO A 74 -25.48 7.89 16.24
C PRO A 74 -27.00 7.67 16.16
N GLU A 75 -27.73 8.72 15.79
CA GLU A 75 -29.20 8.71 15.63
C GLU A 75 -29.65 7.77 14.50
N SER A 76 -28.80 7.60 13.47
CA SER A 76 -29.08 6.81 12.28
C SER A 76 -28.15 5.60 12.14
N LYS A 77 -28.61 4.58 11.42
CA LYS A 77 -27.77 3.43 11.01
C LYS A 77 -26.69 3.83 10.01
N ILE A 78 -26.94 4.87 9.20
CA ILE A 78 -25.96 5.42 8.25
C ILE A 78 -25.36 6.65 8.91
N THR A 79 -24.07 6.56 9.21
CA THR A 79 -23.35 7.65 9.88
C THR A 79 -22.69 8.56 8.87
N THR A 80 -22.45 9.79 9.32
CA THR A 80 -21.98 10.91 8.54
C THR A 80 -20.66 11.43 9.08
N ARG A 81 -20.13 12.44 8.39
CA ARG A 81 -19.01 13.24 8.86
C ARG A 81 -19.31 13.91 10.20
N ASP A 82 -20.52 14.41 10.39
CA ASP A 82 -20.90 15.14 11.60
C ASP A 82 -20.92 14.20 12.81
N ASP A 83 -21.41 12.95 12.63
CA ASP A 83 -21.30 11.91 13.66
C ASP A 83 -19.84 11.67 14.08
N THR A 84 -18.90 11.68 13.12
CA THR A 84 -17.46 11.52 13.42
C THR A 84 -16.94 12.70 14.24
N ILE A 85 -17.32 13.92 13.90
CA ILE A 85 -16.89 15.15 14.59
C ILE A 85 -17.44 15.19 16.01
N ASP A 86 -18.71 14.87 16.20
CA ASP A 86 -19.36 14.89 17.51
C ASP A 86 -18.87 13.76 18.42
N ALA A 87 -18.66 12.56 17.87
CA ALA A 87 -17.99 11.47 18.56
C ALA A 87 -16.61 11.88 19.09
N LEU A 88 -15.78 12.53 18.27
CA LEU A 88 -14.45 12.97 18.67
C LEU A 88 -14.50 14.00 19.79
N ARG A 89 -15.45 14.95 19.75
CA ARG A 89 -15.64 15.92 20.84
C ARG A 89 -15.93 15.21 22.16
N LYS A 90 -16.80 14.21 22.15
CA LYS A 90 -17.10 13.38 23.33
C LYS A 90 -15.91 12.56 23.80
N MET A 91 -15.18 11.92 22.89
CA MET A 91 -13.97 11.18 23.25
C MET A 91 -12.88 12.07 23.87
N LEU A 92 -12.77 13.34 23.44
CA LEU A 92 -11.79 14.28 24.00
C LEU A 92 -12.12 14.71 25.44
N GLU A 93 -13.39 14.64 25.86
CA GLU A 93 -13.80 14.86 27.26
C GLU A 93 -13.27 13.74 28.19
N GLU A 94 -13.04 12.53 27.67
CA GLU A 94 -12.58 11.34 28.41
C GLU A 94 -11.05 11.24 28.60
N LYS A 95 -10.27 12.27 28.22
CA LYS A 95 -8.80 12.31 28.36
C LYS A 95 -8.06 11.10 27.74
N ILE A 96 -8.42 10.72 26.51
CA ILE A 96 -7.78 9.62 25.79
C ILE A 96 -6.31 9.88 25.40
N ASP A 97 -5.51 8.82 25.30
CA ASP A 97 -4.07 8.89 24.96
C ASP A 97 -3.76 8.70 23.46
N LEU A 98 -4.67 8.07 22.72
CA LEU A 98 -4.51 7.67 21.32
C LEU A 98 -5.88 7.51 20.68
N ILE A 99 -6.06 8.07 19.47
CA ILE A 99 -7.25 7.85 18.66
C ILE A 99 -6.98 6.72 17.66
N LEU A 100 -7.72 5.63 17.77
CA LEU A 100 -7.73 4.56 16.78
C LEU A 100 -8.99 4.69 15.92
N PHE A 101 -8.84 4.76 14.60
CA PHE A 101 -9.97 4.90 13.69
C PHE A 101 -9.90 3.90 12.53
N VAL A 102 -11.05 3.56 11.94
CA VAL A 102 -11.13 2.69 10.76
C VAL A 102 -11.71 3.50 9.61
N GLY A 103 -10.95 3.71 8.54
CA GLY A 103 -11.38 4.68 7.53
C GLY A 103 -10.46 4.81 6.33
N GLY A 104 -10.54 5.95 5.66
CA GLY A 104 -9.62 6.41 4.62
C GLY A 104 -9.24 7.86 4.87
N ASP A 105 -8.60 8.52 3.90
CA ASP A 105 -8.08 9.89 4.07
C ASP A 105 -9.14 10.93 4.47
N GLY A 106 -10.40 10.79 3.99
CA GLY A 106 -11.50 11.65 4.41
C GLY A 106 -11.75 11.59 5.93
N THR A 107 -11.83 10.39 6.49
CA THR A 107 -11.95 10.20 7.96
C THR A 107 -10.73 10.77 8.70
N ALA A 108 -9.53 10.58 8.17
CA ALA A 108 -8.31 11.13 8.77
C ALA A 108 -8.33 12.67 8.80
N ARG A 109 -8.84 13.30 7.73
CA ARG A 109 -9.05 14.74 7.62
C ARG A 109 -10.07 15.25 8.64
N ASP A 110 -11.16 14.51 8.83
CA ASP A 110 -12.20 14.87 9.79
C ASP A 110 -11.68 14.82 11.22
N ILE A 111 -10.94 13.75 11.55
CA ILE A 111 -10.24 13.61 12.83
C ILE A 111 -9.26 14.77 13.04
N TYR A 112 -8.43 15.07 12.04
CA TYR A 112 -7.47 16.17 12.13
C TYR A 112 -8.14 17.53 12.36
N THR A 113 -9.30 17.78 11.74
CA THR A 113 -10.03 19.05 11.88
C THR A 113 -10.46 19.31 13.33
N VAL A 114 -10.69 18.25 14.11
CA VAL A 114 -11.10 18.34 15.52
C VAL A 114 -9.90 18.26 16.47
N VAL A 115 -8.99 17.34 16.21
CA VAL A 115 -7.91 16.94 17.13
C VAL A 115 -6.63 17.76 16.92
N GLY A 116 -6.34 18.15 15.68
CA GLY A 116 -5.09 18.78 15.29
C GLY A 116 -3.87 17.91 15.61
N ASP A 117 -2.94 18.45 16.38
CA ASP A 117 -1.70 17.81 16.84
C ASP A 117 -1.71 17.49 18.35
N LYS A 118 -2.88 17.54 19.00
CA LYS A 118 -2.99 17.38 20.46
C LYS A 118 -2.70 15.95 20.90
N ILE A 119 -3.36 14.98 20.27
CA ILE A 119 -3.34 13.55 20.62
C ILE A 119 -2.89 12.76 19.39
N PRO A 120 -2.05 11.72 19.55
CA PRO A 120 -1.68 10.88 18.42
C PRO A 120 -2.90 10.15 17.84
N ILE A 121 -2.90 9.97 16.52
CA ILE A 121 -3.93 9.22 15.81
C ILE A 121 -3.32 8.03 15.07
N LEU A 122 -4.12 6.98 14.89
CA LEU A 122 -3.73 5.75 14.24
C LEU A 122 -4.89 5.22 13.41
N GLY A 123 -4.69 5.09 12.09
CA GLY A 123 -5.70 4.64 11.15
C GLY A 123 -5.58 3.16 10.81
N ILE A 124 -6.70 2.45 10.79
CA ILE A 124 -6.84 1.10 10.24
C ILE A 124 -7.42 1.20 8.83
N PRO A 125 -6.75 0.61 7.84
CA PRO A 125 -7.15 0.73 6.44
C PRO A 125 -8.48 0.01 6.15
N SER A 126 -9.47 0.75 5.63
CA SER A 126 -10.79 0.18 5.26
C SER A 126 -11.09 0.19 3.75
N GLY A 127 -10.19 0.73 2.93
CA GLY A 127 -10.36 0.88 1.48
C GLY A 127 -9.04 1.02 0.72
N VAL A 128 -9.11 1.48 -0.52
CA VAL A 128 -7.95 1.57 -1.45
C VAL A 128 -7.31 2.97 -1.52
N LYS A 129 -7.85 3.95 -0.79
CA LYS A 129 -7.44 5.36 -0.80
C LYS A 129 -6.86 5.81 0.54
N MET A 130 -5.57 5.56 0.72
CA MET A 130 -4.84 6.01 1.90
C MET A 130 -3.52 6.59 1.40
N PHE A 131 -3.45 7.92 1.39
CA PHE A 131 -2.28 8.71 1.03
C PHE A 131 -1.63 9.31 2.28
N SER A 132 -2.39 9.54 3.35
CA SER A 132 -1.93 10.03 4.64
C SER A 132 -1.01 9.00 5.33
N SER A 133 -0.05 9.49 6.10
CA SER A 133 0.95 8.63 6.76
C SER A 133 0.49 8.07 8.10
N VAL A 134 -0.80 8.16 8.39
CA VAL A 134 -1.39 7.86 9.70
C VAL A 134 -1.93 6.44 9.80
N PHE A 135 -1.93 5.70 8.69
CA PHE A 135 -2.48 4.35 8.60
C PHE A 135 -1.44 3.26 8.89
N ILE A 136 -1.84 2.19 9.56
CA ILE A 136 -1.08 0.93 9.57
C ILE A 136 -1.19 0.23 8.21
N TYR A 137 -0.18 -0.55 7.82
CA TYR A 137 -0.18 -1.22 6.51
C TYR A 137 -1.36 -2.15 6.29
N THR A 138 -1.86 -2.75 7.37
CA THR A 138 -2.85 -3.82 7.33
C THR A 138 -3.41 -4.03 8.73
N PRO A 139 -4.70 -4.41 8.87
CA PRO A 139 -5.34 -4.59 10.16
C PRO A 139 -4.55 -5.47 11.14
N TYR A 140 -3.95 -6.57 10.67
CA TYR A 140 -3.25 -7.54 11.52
C TYR A 140 -1.99 -7.01 12.22
N LEU A 141 -1.47 -5.84 11.82
CA LEU A 141 -0.31 -5.23 12.47
C LEU A 141 -0.67 -4.44 13.73
N LEU A 142 -1.96 -4.17 13.99
CA LEU A 142 -2.39 -3.32 15.11
C LEU A 142 -1.78 -3.76 16.45
N GLY A 143 -1.76 -5.06 16.75
CA GLY A 143 -1.18 -5.58 17.99
C GLY A 143 0.30 -5.24 18.17
N ARG A 144 1.11 -5.38 17.12
CA ARG A 144 2.54 -5.03 17.16
C ARG A 144 2.75 -3.52 17.34
N VAL A 145 1.93 -2.72 16.66
CA VAL A 145 1.95 -1.26 16.75
C VAL A 145 1.66 -0.80 18.17
N LEU A 146 0.55 -1.28 18.75
CA LEU A 146 0.14 -0.89 20.10
C LEU A 146 1.13 -1.40 21.15
N GLN A 147 1.67 -2.61 21.00
CA GLN A 147 2.69 -3.12 21.90
C GLN A 147 3.93 -2.21 21.95
N SER A 148 4.42 -1.76 20.79
CA SER A 148 5.54 -0.83 20.74
C SER A 148 5.19 0.52 21.36
N TYR A 149 4.01 1.06 21.05
CA TYR A 149 3.57 2.35 21.58
C TYR A 149 3.35 2.33 23.10
N LEU A 150 2.83 1.24 23.66
CA LEU A 150 2.69 1.07 25.10
C LEU A 150 4.04 1.12 25.82
N GLY A 151 5.09 0.53 25.22
CA GLY A 151 6.43 0.48 25.81
C GLY A 151 7.20 1.80 25.77
N ASN A 152 7.11 2.57 24.67
CA ASN A 152 7.94 3.77 24.49
C ASN A 152 7.16 5.10 24.49
N LYS A 153 5.83 5.06 24.29
CA LYS A 153 4.94 6.22 24.09
C LYS A 153 5.48 7.25 23.08
N GLY A 154 6.36 6.82 22.18
CA GLY A 154 7.01 7.66 21.20
C GLY A 154 5.99 8.19 20.21
N VAL A 155 6.12 9.47 19.84
CA VAL A 155 5.28 10.10 18.83
C VAL A 155 6.15 10.85 17.83
N ARG A 156 5.72 10.84 16.58
CA ARG A 156 6.28 11.65 15.50
C ARG A 156 5.18 12.37 14.76
N TYR A 157 5.54 13.34 13.91
CA TYR A 157 4.58 13.95 13.01
C TYR A 157 4.30 13.04 11.80
N GLY A 158 3.02 12.93 11.47
CA GLY A 158 2.50 12.30 10.27
C GLY A 158 1.74 13.28 9.39
N GLU A 159 1.75 13.03 8.09
CA GLU A 159 1.09 13.84 7.08
C GLU A 159 -0.36 13.40 6.88
N ILE A 160 -1.29 14.34 6.99
CA ILE A 160 -2.66 14.19 6.50
C ILE A 160 -2.70 14.75 5.09
N MET A 161 -3.13 13.94 4.13
CA MET A 161 -3.14 14.28 2.71
C MET A 161 -4.57 14.54 2.25
N ASP A 162 -4.78 15.63 1.52
CA ASP A 162 -6.04 15.93 0.83
C ASP A 162 -5.93 15.53 -0.64
N VAL A 163 -6.82 14.65 -1.08
CA VAL A 163 -6.90 14.19 -2.46
C VAL A 163 -7.94 15.03 -3.18
N ASP A 164 -7.56 15.71 -4.26
CA ASP A 164 -8.52 16.34 -5.15
C ASP A 164 -9.31 15.24 -5.88
N GLU A 165 -10.49 14.93 -5.35
CA GLU A 165 -11.31 13.85 -5.84
C GLU A 165 -11.84 14.08 -7.26
N ALA A 166 -12.08 15.34 -7.64
CA ALA A 166 -12.51 15.67 -9.00
C ALA A 166 -11.40 15.39 -10.02
N SER A 167 -10.16 15.72 -9.67
CA SER A 167 -8.98 15.38 -10.47
C SER A 167 -8.71 13.87 -10.48
N TYR A 168 -8.85 13.19 -9.33
CA TYR A 168 -8.67 11.73 -9.22
C TYR A 168 -9.68 10.95 -10.06
N ARG A 169 -10.95 11.40 -10.11
CA ARG A 169 -11.99 10.78 -10.96
C ARG A 169 -11.64 10.82 -12.45
N ARG A 170 -10.98 11.89 -12.90
CA ARG A 170 -10.45 12.08 -14.27
C ARG A 170 -9.10 11.40 -14.53
N GLY A 171 -8.59 10.60 -13.57
CA GLY A 171 -7.32 9.87 -13.72
C GLY A 171 -6.07 10.70 -13.41
N MET A 172 -6.22 11.95 -12.95
CA MET A 172 -5.11 12.81 -12.53
C MET A 172 -4.97 12.78 -11.01
N LEU A 173 -3.85 12.25 -10.49
CA LEU A 173 -3.60 12.23 -9.05
C LEU A 173 -3.00 13.58 -8.61
N LYS A 174 -3.82 14.40 -7.96
CA LYS A 174 -3.39 15.66 -7.31
C LYS A 174 -3.63 15.55 -5.81
N VAL A 175 -2.54 15.47 -5.06
CA VAL A 175 -2.56 15.33 -3.60
C VAL A 175 -1.86 16.53 -2.99
N LYS A 176 -2.44 17.12 -1.94
CA LYS A 176 -1.86 18.23 -1.19
C LYS A 176 -1.74 17.87 0.28
N LEU A 177 -0.73 18.42 0.96
CA LEU A 177 -0.65 18.33 2.41
C LEU A 177 -1.82 19.13 3.02
N PHE A 178 -2.65 18.46 3.83
CA PHE A 178 -3.74 19.09 4.58
C PHE A 178 -3.25 19.59 5.94
N GLY A 179 -2.40 18.81 6.60
CA GLY A 179 -1.86 19.16 7.91
C GLY A 179 -0.93 18.09 8.47
N LEU A 180 -0.33 18.40 9.61
CA LEU A 180 0.56 17.51 10.35
C LEU A 180 -0.06 17.18 11.70
N CYS A 181 -0.14 15.89 12.03
CA CYS A 181 -0.67 15.40 13.30
C CYS A 181 0.34 14.50 14.01
N LYS A 182 0.14 14.25 15.30
CA LYS A 182 0.94 13.24 16.01
C LYS A 182 0.48 11.84 15.59
N ILE A 183 1.42 10.92 15.47
CA ILE A 183 1.19 9.49 15.26
C ILE A 183 2.20 8.68 16.10
N PRO A 184 1.88 7.44 16.48
CA PRO A 184 2.85 6.58 17.17
C PRO A 184 4.17 6.45 16.40
N ASP A 185 5.30 6.62 17.08
CA ASP A 185 6.62 6.50 16.47
C ASP A 185 7.02 5.03 16.34
N ILE A 186 6.63 4.45 15.21
CA ILE A 186 6.87 3.05 14.88
C ILE A 186 7.24 2.89 13.39
N PRO A 187 8.15 1.96 13.05
CA PRO A 187 8.56 1.69 11.67
C PRO A 187 7.44 1.19 10.74
N LEU A 188 6.31 0.78 11.33
CA LEU A 188 5.21 0.06 10.67
C LEU A 188 4.06 0.96 10.17
N LEU A 189 4.16 2.29 10.34
CA LEU A 189 3.17 3.21 9.79
C LEU A 189 3.49 3.55 8.35
N GLN A 190 2.44 3.56 7.53
CA GLN A 190 2.48 3.96 6.15
C GLN A 190 3.24 5.27 6.03
N ILE A 191 4.43 5.24 5.43
CA ILE A 191 5.00 6.46 4.86
C ILE A 191 3.98 6.88 3.80
N SER A 192 3.47 8.10 3.93
CA SER A 192 2.51 8.69 3.00
C SER A 192 2.93 8.31 1.58
N LYS A 193 1.97 8.09 0.68
CA LYS A 193 2.26 7.95 -0.76
C LYS A 193 2.74 9.29 -1.35
N SER A 194 3.48 10.09 -0.58
CA SER A 194 4.44 11.04 -1.07
C SER A 194 5.59 10.24 -1.64
N THR A 195 5.95 10.53 -2.88
CA THR A 195 7.35 10.36 -3.28
C THR A 195 8.14 11.28 -2.34
N SER A 196 8.60 10.74 -1.21
CA SER A 196 9.52 11.47 -0.34
C SER A 196 10.68 11.99 -1.21
N TRP A 197 11.29 13.12 -0.86
CA TRP A 197 12.47 13.60 -1.61
C TRP A 197 13.53 12.50 -1.69
N THR A 198 13.72 11.76 -0.60
CA THR A 198 14.52 10.53 -0.54
C THR A 198 14.08 9.47 -1.54
N ASP A 199 12.78 9.17 -1.69
CA ASP A 199 12.31 8.23 -2.70
C ASP A 199 12.47 8.76 -4.12
N ARG A 200 12.38 10.07 -4.39
CA ARG A 200 12.71 10.61 -5.71
C ARG A 200 14.18 10.44 -6.04
N TYR A 201 15.08 10.76 -5.10
CA TYR A 201 16.52 10.52 -5.27
C TYR A 201 16.83 9.04 -5.45
N ASN A 202 16.18 8.17 -4.66
CA ASN A 202 16.31 6.72 -4.79
C ASN A 202 15.78 6.24 -6.15
N LEU A 203 14.64 6.75 -6.62
CA LEU A 203 14.06 6.39 -7.92
C LEU A 203 14.94 6.84 -9.08
N GLN A 204 15.52 8.04 -9.03
CA GLN A 204 16.51 8.48 -10.02
C GLN A 204 17.75 7.59 -9.99
N GLY A 205 18.24 7.24 -8.79
CA GLY A 205 19.39 6.34 -8.65
C GLY A 205 19.11 4.93 -9.17
N ILE A 206 17.92 4.39 -8.88
CA ILE A 206 17.42 3.12 -9.42
C ILE A 206 17.37 3.20 -10.95
N ALA A 207 16.74 4.25 -11.50
CA ALA A 207 16.57 4.41 -12.94
C ALA A 207 17.93 4.47 -13.66
N ARG A 208 18.85 5.30 -13.16
CA ARG A 208 20.22 5.39 -13.67
C ARG A 208 20.96 4.05 -13.59
N PHE A 209 20.82 3.32 -12.49
CA PHE A 209 21.53 2.05 -12.36
C PHE A 209 20.93 0.97 -13.26
N VAL A 210 19.60 0.94 -13.42
CA VAL A 210 18.92 0.08 -14.39
C VAL A 210 19.37 0.41 -15.81
N GLU A 211 19.45 1.69 -16.18
CA GLU A 211 19.99 2.13 -17.47
C GLU A 211 21.42 1.65 -17.71
N GLU A 212 22.32 1.79 -16.71
CA GLU A 212 23.70 1.30 -16.78
C GLU A 212 23.78 -0.23 -16.95
N ILE A 213 22.93 -0.99 -16.24
CA ILE A 213 22.90 -2.46 -16.33
C ILE A 213 22.34 -2.93 -17.68
N VAL A 214 21.21 -2.36 -18.10
CA VAL A 214 20.54 -2.77 -19.34
C VAL A 214 21.33 -2.33 -20.56
N GLY A 215 21.90 -1.13 -20.54
CA GLY A 215 22.66 -0.56 -21.64
C GLY A 215 21.88 -0.56 -22.96
N PRO A 216 22.45 -1.07 -24.07
CA PRO A 216 21.80 -1.04 -25.38
C PRO A 216 20.75 -2.14 -25.59
N ASN A 217 20.53 -3.02 -24.60
CA ASN A 217 19.69 -4.20 -24.71
C ASN A 217 18.19 -3.87 -24.59
N LEU A 218 17.35 -4.90 -24.78
CA LEU A 218 15.91 -4.77 -24.58
C LEU A 218 15.55 -4.61 -23.10
N MET A 219 14.79 -3.56 -22.79
CA MET A 219 14.22 -3.33 -21.45
C MET A 219 12.73 -3.63 -21.47
N ILE A 220 12.31 -4.68 -20.77
CA ILE A 220 10.91 -5.03 -20.54
C ILE A 220 10.53 -4.48 -19.17
N LEU A 221 9.73 -3.44 -19.16
CA LEU A 221 9.40 -2.69 -17.96
C LEU A 221 7.99 -3.06 -17.49
N GLY A 222 7.93 -3.78 -16.37
CA GLY A 222 6.69 -4.27 -15.77
C GLY A 222 5.78 -3.15 -15.25
N PRO A 223 4.59 -3.50 -14.76
CA PRO A 223 3.61 -2.53 -14.29
C PRO A 223 4.04 -1.90 -12.96
N GLY A 224 3.50 -0.72 -12.66
CA GLY A 224 3.65 -0.01 -11.40
C GLY A 224 4.19 1.41 -11.51
N THR A 225 4.07 2.15 -10.41
CA THR A 225 4.54 3.55 -10.33
C THR A 225 6.06 3.66 -10.22
N THR A 226 6.73 2.66 -9.62
CA THR A 226 8.20 2.59 -9.55
C THR A 226 8.80 2.43 -10.94
N THR A 227 8.27 1.50 -11.73
CA THR A 227 8.71 1.30 -13.11
C THR A 227 8.32 2.48 -14.01
N LYS A 228 7.16 3.11 -13.79
CA LYS A 228 6.82 4.39 -14.42
C LYS A 228 7.86 5.49 -14.18
N SER A 229 8.36 5.60 -12.95
CA SER A 229 9.37 6.61 -12.62
C SER A 229 10.70 6.37 -13.34
N ILE A 230 11.03 5.10 -13.62
CA ILE A 230 12.21 4.75 -14.43
C ILE A 230 12.03 5.22 -15.88
N ALA A 231 10.87 4.96 -16.49
CA ALA A 231 10.59 5.44 -17.84
C ALA A 231 10.59 6.98 -17.91
N GLU A 232 9.98 7.66 -16.94
CA GLU A 232 9.97 9.13 -16.85
C GLU A 232 11.39 9.71 -16.75
N TYR A 233 12.29 9.08 -15.98
CA TYR A 233 13.71 9.48 -15.91
C TYR A 233 14.41 9.36 -17.27
N LEU A 234 14.06 8.33 -18.06
CA LEU A 234 14.59 8.09 -19.40
C LEU A 234 13.89 8.91 -20.49
N ASN A 235 12.97 9.81 -20.11
CA ASN A 235 12.11 10.58 -21.03
C ASN A 235 11.26 9.69 -21.96
N LEU A 236 10.81 8.54 -21.45
CA LEU A 236 10.00 7.56 -22.16
C LEU A 236 8.55 7.52 -21.63
N PRO A 237 7.54 7.35 -22.49
CA PRO A 237 6.17 7.13 -22.05
C PRO A 237 6.01 5.74 -21.41
N LYS A 238 5.12 5.60 -20.41
CA LYS A 238 4.82 4.32 -19.74
C LYS A 238 3.33 4.15 -19.43
N THR A 239 2.80 2.97 -19.72
CA THR A 239 1.51 2.47 -19.27
C THR A 239 1.62 1.95 -17.83
N VAL A 240 0.97 2.60 -16.86
CA VAL A 240 1.17 2.29 -15.42
C VAL A 240 0.77 0.85 -15.07
N LEU A 241 -0.31 0.33 -15.65
CA LEU A 241 -0.80 -1.04 -15.39
C LEU A 241 -0.36 -2.04 -16.48
N GLY A 242 0.40 -1.57 -17.46
CA GLY A 242 0.84 -2.35 -18.61
C GLY A 242 2.30 -2.75 -18.54
N ILE A 243 2.70 -3.55 -19.52
CA ILE A 243 4.11 -3.90 -19.77
C ILE A 243 4.55 -3.15 -21.01
N ASP A 244 5.63 -2.41 -20.92
CA ASP A 244 6.16 -1.64 -22.05
C ASP A 244 7.58 -2.13 -22.36
N VAL A 245 7.96 -2.08 -23.63
CA VAL A 245 9.26 -2.57 -24.10
C VAL A 245 10.02 -1.43 -24.78
N TYR A 246 11.29 -1.29 -24.41
CA TYR A 246 12.17 -0.23 -24.88
C TYR A 246 13.50 -0.80 -25.36
N ARG A 247 14.20 -0.05 -26.21
CA ARG A 247 15.55 -0.36 -26.69
C ARG A 247 16.28 0.95 -26.95
N LYS A 248 17.49 1.11 -26.43
CA LYS A 248 18.34 2.30 -26.67
C LYS A 248 17.62 3.65 -26.49
N GLY A 249 16.77 3.76 -25.45
CA GLY A 249 16.03 4.98 -25.19
C GLY A 249 14.84 5.24 -26.12
N GLU A 250 14.43 4.24 -26.92
CA GLU A 250 13.26 4.32 -27.81
C GLU A 250 12.18 3.32 -27.39
N VAL A 251 10.93 3.68 -27.69
CA VAL A 251 9.76 2.82 -27.48
C VAL A 251 9.71 1.77 -28.59
N ILE A 252 9.74 0.49 -28.20
CA ILE A 252 9.50 -0.62 -29.13
C ILE A 252 8.01 -0.97 -29.18
N SER A 253 7.36 -1.04 -28.01
CA SER A 253 5.93 -1.28 -27.91
C SER A 253 5.42 -0.87 -26.53
N LEU A 254 4.22 -0.31 -26.48
CA LEU A 254 3.52 -0.01 -25.23
C LEU A 254 2.40 -1.04 -24.99
N ASP A 255 2.11 -1.27 -23.73
CA ASP A 255 1.01 -2.10 -23.20
C ASP A 255 0.91 -3.48 -23.88
N VAL A 256 2.02 -4.22 -23.89
CA VAL A 256 2.12 -5.51 -24.58
C VAL A 256 1.45 -6.64 -23.80
N ASP A 257 0.79 -7.52 -24.55
CA ASP A 257 0.37 -8.84 -24.07
C ASP A 257 1.51 -9.87 -24.13
N GLU A 258 1.27 -11.07 -23.60
CA GLU A 258 2.25 -12.17 -23.61
C GLU A 258 2.71 -12.51 -25.04
N ARG A 259 1.78 -12.60 -25.99
CA ARG A 259 2.07 -13.02 -27.36
C ARG A 259 3.03 -12.03 -28.04
N LYS A 260 2.74 -10.74 -27.92
CA LYS A 260 3.59 -9.68 -28.47
C LYS A 260 4.94 -9.63 -27.76
N LEU A 261 4.96 -9.81 -26.44
CA LEU A 261 6.20 -9.85 -25.66
C LEU A 261 7.12 -11.00 -26.11
N LEU A 262 6.58 -12.21 -26.29
CA LEU A 262 7.33 -13.35 -26.82
C LEU A 262 7.86 -13.10 -28.23
N GLN A 263 7.05 -12.52 -29.12
CA GLN A 263 7.51 -12.16 -30.47
C GLN A 263 8.70 -11.18 -30.45
N ILE A 264 8.66 -10.18 -29.55
CA ILE A 264 9.77 -9.22 -29.41
C ILE A 264 11.03 -9.92 -28.89
N ILE A 265 10.89 -10.79 -27.89
CA ILE A 265 12.03 -11.54 -27.31
C ILE A 265 12.63 -12.51 -28.33
N GLU A 266 11.81 -13.18 -29.13
CA GLU A 266 12.28 -14.13 -30.15
C GLU A 266 12.86 -13.44 -31.39
N GLY A 267 12.37 -12.24 -31.72
CA GLY A 267 12.86 -11.44 -32.83
C GLY A 267 14.10 -10.58 -32.52
N LYS A 268 14.68 -10.71 -31.31
CA LYS A 268 15.89 -9.96 -30.92
C LYS A 268 17.13 -10.48 -31.65
N ARG A 269 18.17 -9.65 -31.75
CA ARG A 269 19.44 -10.07 -32.38
C ARG A 269 20.12 -11.17 -31.54
N PRO A 270 20.87 -12.11 -32.14
CA PRO A 270 21.53 -13.19 -31.39
C PRO A 270 22.41 -12.71 -30.23
N GLU A 271 23.10 -11.59 -30.42
CA GLU A 271 23.99 -10.94 -29.46
C GLU A 271 23.28 -10.02 -28.46
N GLU A 272 22.00 -9.70 -28.69
CA GLU A 272 21.23 -8.80 -27.85
C GLU A 272 20.61 -9.55 -26.66
N GLU A 273 20.80 -9.03 -25.46
CA GLU A 273 20.11 -9.53 -24.27
C GLU A 273 18.75 -8.82 -24.07
N HIS A 274 17.95 -9.34 -23.14
CA HIS A 274 16.78 -8.62 -22.64
C HIS A 274 16.76 -8.72 -21.13
N TYR A 275 16.21 -7.68 -20.52
CA TYR A 275 16.08 -7.53 -19.08
C TYR A 275 14.63 -7.30 -18.72
N ILE A 276 14.16 -7.99 -17.68
CA ILE A 276 12.84 -7.78 -17.10
C ILE A 276 13.01 -6.95 -15.85
N VAL A 277 12.45 -5.74 -15.86
CA VAL A 277 12.49 -4.80 -14.73
C VAL A 277 11.13 -4.78 -14.06
N VAL A 278 11.03 -5.33 -12.86
CA VAL A 278 9.78 -5.46 -12.11
C VAL A 278 9.91 -4.88 -10.70
N SER A 279 8.79 -4.40 -10.18
CA SER A 279 8.69 -3.92 -8.80
C SER A 279 7.67 -4.75 -8.04
N PRO A 280 7.90 -5.08 -6.76
CA PRO A 280 6.93 -5.80 -5.96
C PRO A 280 5.55 -5.10 -5.98
N LEU A 281 4.49 -5.90 -6.09
CA LEU A 281 3.12 -5.42 -5.98
C LEU A 281 2.90 -4.84 -4.58
N GLY A 282 2.57 -3.54 -4.51
CA GLY A 282 2.53 -2.79 -3.25
C GLY A 282 1.64 -3.44 -2.18
N GLY A 283 2.20 -3.63 -0.99
CA GLY A 283 1.52 -4.22 0.18
C GLY A 283 1.30 -5.74 0.12
N GLN A 284 1.46 -6.38 -1.04
CA GLN A 284 1.34 -7.84 -1.18
C GLN A 284 2.68 -8.54 -1.43
N GLY A 285 3.68 -7.85 -1.98
CA GLY A 285 5.03 -8.39 -2.15
C GLY A 285 5.22 -9.34 -3.33
N PHE A 286 4.20 -9.58 -4.16
CA PHE A 286 4.35 -10.43 -5.36
C PHE A 286 5.27 -9.79 -6.39
N ILE A 287 6.27 -10.56 -6.85
CA ILE A 287 7.18 -10.18 -7.94
C ILE A 287 6.60 -10.61 -9.29
N PHE A 288 6.07 -11.83 -9.37
CA PHE A 288 5.41 -12.39 -10.56
C PHE A 288 4.11 -13.09 -10.20
N GLY A 289 3.28 -13.33 -11.22
CA GLY A 289 2.00 -14.02 -11.10
C GLY A 289 0.81 -13.09 -10.90
N ARG A 290 0.93 -12.15 -9.95
CA ARG A 290 -0.15 -11.21 -9.63
C ARG A 290 0.15 -9.81 -10.15
N GLY A 291 -0.76 -9.30 -10.97
CA GLY A 291 -0.71 -7.94 -11.49
C GLY A 291 0.21 -7.75 -12.70
N ASN A 292 0.93 -8.79 -13.14
CA ASN A 292 1.84 -8.77 -14.29
C ASN A 292 1.85 -10.11 -15.06
N GLN A 293 0.68 -10.75 -15.22
CA GLN A 293 0.53 -12.08 -15.84
C GLN A 293 1.05 -12.15 -17.29
N GLN A 294 1.20 -11.01 -17.97
CA GLN A 294 1.81 -10.97 -19.30
C GLN A 294 3.29 -11.39 -19.28
N ILE A 295 4.00 -11.27 -18.14
CA ILE A 295 5.29 -11.93 -17.89
C ILE A 295 5.00 -13.35 -17.41
N SER A 296 4.59 -14.19 -18.35
CA SER A 296 4.19 -15.58 -18.10
C SER A 296 5.40 -16.49 -17.85
N PRO A 297 5.18 -17.75 -17.41
CA PRO A 297 6.26 -18.74 -17.35
C PRO A 297 7.03 -18.92 -18.67
N ARG A 298 6.35 -18.77 -19.82
CA ARG A 298 6.98 -18.89 -21.15
C ARG A 298 7.95 -17.74 -21.43
N VAL A 299 7.61 -16.53 -20.97
CA VAL A 299 8.48 -15.36 -21.06
C VAL A 299 9.66 -15.51 -20.09
N LEU A 300 9.38 -15.89 -18.85
CA LEU A 300 10.38 -16.06 -17.80
C LEU A 300 11.41 -17.14 -18.13
N ARG A 301 11.01 -18.28 -18.71
CA ARG A 301 11.94 -19.34 -19.13
C ARG A 301 12.87 -18.92 -20.28
N LYS A 302 12.52 -17.87 -21.04
CA LYS A 302 13.41 -17.28 -22.05
C LYS A 302 14.34 -16.21 -21.46
N THR A 303 14.12 -15.81 -20.22
CA THR A 303 14.89 -14.77 -19.52
C THR A 303 15.90 -15.44 -18.59
N LYS A 304 17.17 -15.02 -18.66
CA LYS A 304 18.17 -15.47 -17.69
C LYS A 304 17.80 -14.94 -16.29
N PRO A 305 17.90 -15.73 -15.21
CA PRO A 305 17.56 -15.26 -13.86
C PRO A 305 18.30 -13.99 -13.43
N GLU A 306 19.56 -13.83 -13.82
CA GLU A 306 20.38 -12.64 -13.58
C GLU A 306 19.91 -11.38 -14.33
N ASN A 307 19.14 -11.55 -15.40
CA ASN A 307 18.57 -10.45 -16.18
C ASN A 307 17.17 -10.02 -15.68
N ILE A 308 16.70 -10.62 -14.58
CA ILE A 308 15.51 -10.18 -13.86
C ILE A 308 15.92 -9.17 -12.79
N LEU A 309 15.70 -7.89 -13.10
CA LEU A 309 16.02 -6.78 -12.22
C LEU A 309 14.80 -6.44 -11.35
N ILE A 310 14.91 -6.73 -10.06
CA ILE A 310 13.88 -6.36 -9.08
C ILE A 310 14.23 -4.98 -8.53
N VAL A 311 13.30 -4.04 -8.66
CA VAL A 311 13.48 -2.64 -8.25
C VAL A 311 12.45 -2.23 -7.20
N ALA A 312 12.90 -1.60 -6.13
CA ALA A 312 12.00 -1.05 -5.12
C ALA A 312 12.71 0.04 -4.31
N THR A 313 12.01 1.13 -4.05
CA THR A 313 12.47 2.12 -3.07
C THR A 313 12.57 1.49 -1.68
N PRO A 314 13.48 1.97 -0.80
CA PRO A 314 13.53 1.57 0.61
C PRO A 314 12.16 1.66 1.30
N GLY A 315 11.39 2.72 1.01
CA GLY A 315 10.00 2.86 1.46
C GLY A 315 9.16 1.64 1.09
N LYS A 316 9.04 1.31 -0.20
CA LYS A 316 8.32 0.11 -0.68
C LYS A 316 8.79 -1.20 -0.03
N LEU A 317 10.10 -1.39 0.20
CA LEU A 317 10.59 -2.62 0.85
C LEU A 317 10.27 -2.69 2.34
N SER A 318 10.16 -1.55 3.02
CA SER A 318 9.72 -1.52 4.43
C SER A 318 8.28 -2.01 4.60
N ILE A 319 7.45 -1.90 3.55
CA ILE A 319 6.02 -2.25 3.56
C ILE A 319 5.73 -3.62 2.92
N THR A 320 6.75 -4.25 2.34
CA THR A 320 6.68 -5.59 1.75
C THR A 320 7.70 -6.50 2.45
N PRO A 321 7.44 -6.92 3.71
CA PRO A 321 8.39 -7.69 4.50
C PRO A 321 8.69 -9.07 3.89
N HIS A 322 7.71 -9.62 3.17
CA HIS A 322 7.83 -10.86 2.43
C HIS A 322 7.65 -10.57 0.95
N LEU A 323 8.47 -11.24 0.13
CA LEU A 323 8.35 -11.20 -1.30
C LEU A 323 7.91 -12.57 -1.79
N HIS A 324 7.01 -12.57 -2.76
CA HIS A 324 6.35 -13.78 -3.20
C HIS A 324 6.47 -13.98 -4.70
N ILE A 325 6.50 -15.25 -5.08
CA ILE A 325 6.34 -15.67 -6.45
C ILE A 325 5.19 -16.71 -6.54
N ASP A 326 4.40 -16.59 -7.60
CA ASP A 326 3.25 -17.45 -7.91
C ASP A 326 3.00 -17.44 -9.41
N THR A 327 3.95 -17.95 -10.20
CA THR A 327 3.83 -17.92 -11.67
C THR A 327 2.84 -18.95 -12.21
N GLY A 328 2.37 -19.87 -11.35
CA GLY A 328 1.59 -21.03 -11.74
C GLY A 328 2.44 -22.20 -12.27
N ASP A 329 3.77 -22.05 -12.28
CA ASP A 329 4.74 -23.07 -12.70
C ASP A 329 5.71 -23.33 -11.54
N LYS A 330 5.54 -24.48 -10.88
CA LYS A 330 6.26 -24.81 -9.64
C LYS A 330 7.78 -24.87 -9.82
N GLU A 331 8.24 -25.46 -10.92
CA GLU A 331 9.68 -25.60 -11.18
C GLU A 331 10.32 -24.22 -11.44
N LEU A 332 9.59 -23.34 -12.13
CA LEU A 332 10.01 -21.97 -12.33
C LEU A 332 9.97 -21.15 -11.03
N ASP A 333 8.94 -21.32 -10.21
CA ASP A 333 8.83 -20.68 -8.91
C ASP A 333 10.00 -21.10 -8.00
N GLU A 334 10.37 -22.37 -7.98
CA GLU A 334 11.56 -22.88 -7.29
C GLU A 334 12.84 -22.24 -7.82
N LEU A 335 13.03 -22.19 -9.14
CA LEU A 335 14.20 -21.58 -9.77
C LEU A 335 14.35 -20.09 -9.42
N LEU A 336 13.24 -19.35 -9.39
CA LEU A 336 13.23 -17.89 -9.17
C LEU A 336 13.13 -17.49 -7.69
N SER A 337 12.78 -18.42 -6.82
CA SER A 337 12.74 -18.23 -5.37
C SER A 337 14.14 -18.16 -4.72
N GLY A 338 14.14 -17.86 -3.43
CA GLY A 338 15.33 -17.76 -2.61
C GLY A 338 15.92 -16.35 -2.56
N SER A 339 17.17 -16.28 -2.14
CA SER A 339 17.87 -15.02 -1.92
C SER A 339 18.17 -14.27 -3.24
N ARG A 340 17.64 -13.05 -3.39
CA ARG A 340 17.82 -12.19 -4.57
C ARG A 340 18.21 -10.77 -4.20
N LEU A 341 18.88 -10.09 -5.11
CA LEU A 341 19.22 -8.67 -4.98
C LEU A 341 18.07 -7.81 -5.47
N ILE A 342 17.77 -6.76 -4.71
CA ILE A 342 16.79 -5.74 -5.07
C ILE A 342 17.51 -4.40 -5.15
N ILE A 343 17.41 -3.76 -6.31
CA ILE A 343 17.99 -2.45 -6.55
C ILE A 343 17.13 -1.40 -5.83
N VAL A 344 17.77 -0.66 -4.93
CA VAL A 344 17.13 0.34 -4.05
C VAL A 344 17.61 1.77 -4.29
N GLY A 345 18.67 1.94 -5.08
CA GLY A 345 19.29 3.23 -5.39
C GLY A 345 20.42 3.08 -6.40
N TYR A 346 21.18 4.15 -6.62
CA TYR A 346 22.30 4.14 -7.55
C TYR A 346 23.43 3.25 -7.05
N ARG A 347 23.76 2.19 -7.79
CA ARG A 347 24.77 1.18 -7.41
C ARG A 347 24.55 0.60 -6.01
N MET A 348 23.29 0.58 -5.57
CA MET A 348 22.88 0.07 -4.27
C MET A 348 21.81 -1.01 -4.46
N ALA A 349 22.09 -2.19 -3.90
CA ALA A 349 21.13 -3.28 -3.84
C ALA A 349 21.12 -3.92 -2.45
N ILE A 350 19.96 -4.40 -2.02
CA ILE A 350 19.82 -5.17 -0.78
C ILE A 350 19.37 -6.59 -1.10
N ARG A 351 19.82 -7.54 -0.28
CA ARG A 351 19.44 -8.95 -0.43
C ARG A 351 18.12 -9.20 0.31
N ARG A 352 17.17 -9.85 -0.37
CA ARG A 352 15.86 -10.24 0.18
C ARG A 352 15.52 -11.66 -0.24
N GLU A 353 14.81 -12.35 0.63
CA GLU A 353 14.29 -13.69 0.36
C GLU A 353 12.97 -13.59 -0.41
N ILE A 354 12.83 -14.37 -1.48
CA ILE A 354 11.59 -14.53 -2.24
C ILE A 354 11.04 -15.94 -1.97
N CYS A 355 9.83 -16.01 -1.44
CA CYS A 355 9.17 -17.28 -1.10
C CYS A 355 8.13 -17.67 -2.15
N ILE A 356 7.95 -18.97 -2.36
CA ILE A 356 6.88 -19.50 -3.20
C ILE A 356 5.56 -19.40 -2.44
N TYR A 357 4.52 -18.80 -3.02
CA TYR A 357 3.20 -18.74 -2.39
C TYR A 357 2.50 -20.11 -2.44
N PRO A 358 1.75 -20.55 -1.40
CA PRO A 358 1.45 -19.91 -0.13
C PRO A 358 2.44 -20.24 1.00
N TYR A 359 3.58 -20.84 0.70
CA TYR A 359 4.57 -21.26 1.69
C TYR A 359 5.29 -20.02 2.29
N ILE A 360 4.66 -19.42 3.30
CA ILE A 360 5.32 -18.48 4.20
C ILE A 360 6.18 -19.34 5.12
N VAL A 361 7.50 -19.36 4.89
CA VAL A 361 8.43 -19.94 5.86
C VAL A 361 8.31 -19.11 7.14
N SER A 362 7.95 -19.81 8.22
CA SER A 362 7.66 -19.31 9.57
C SER A 362 8.76 -18.47 10.18
#